data_AF-I4EED4-F1
#
_entry.id   AF-I4EED4-F1
#
_cell.length_a   1.000
_cell.length_b   1.000
_cell.length_c   1.000
_cell.angle_alpha   90.00
_cell.angle_beta   90.00
_cell.angle_gamma   90.00
#
_symmetry.space_group_name_H-M   'P 1'
#
loop_
_entity.id
_entity.type
_entity.pdbx_description
1 polymer ?
#
loop_
_entity_poly.entity_id
_entity_poly.type
_entity_poly.pdbx_seq_one_letter_code
_entity_poly.pdbx_strand_id
1 'polypeptide(L)' 'MKEKRVNEMIEFNYHGRVYTVSADRRWDGQSWQFSVRQLGLVTGSFATAQDALLAGVFLVVQRDPTPPADLVA' A
#
# COMPACT_ATOMS: atom_id res chain seq x y z
N MET A 1 -4.67 25.04 -13.44
CA MET A 1 -4.60 23.63 -13.91
C MET A 1 -4.61 22.72 -12.70
N LYS A 2 -5.53 21.76 -12.61
CA LYS A 2 -5.45 20.72 -11.57
C LYS A 2 -4.39 19.72 -12.02
N GLU A 3 -3.25 19.66 -11.35
CA GLU A 3 -2.25 18.61 -11.60
C GLU A 3 -2.92 17.25 -11.48
N LYS A 4 -2.81 16.43 -12.53
CA LYS A 4 -3.26 15.06 -12.52
C LYS A 4 -2.33 14.31 -11.56
N ARG A 5 -2.79 14.02 -10.34
CA ARG A 5 -2.02 13.21 -9.38
C ARG A 5 -1.65 11.90 -10.06
N VAL A 6 -0.36 11.64 -10.20
CA VAL A 6 0.15 10.37 -10.69
C VAL A 6 0.04 9.39 -9.53
N ASN A 7 -0.82 8.39 -9.72
CA ASN A 7 -1.11 7.34 -8.75
C ASN A 7 -0.96 6.00 -9.46
N GLU A 8 -0.24 5.08 -8.81
CA GLU A 8 -0.20 3.67 -9.16
C GLU A 8 -0.91 2.88 -8.07
N MET A 9 -1.62 1.81 -8.43
CA MET A 9 -2.41 1.05 -7.48
C MET A 9 -2.41 -0.43 -7.84
N ILE A 10 -2.38 -1.27 -6.81
CA ILE A 10 -2.56 -2.72 -6.92
C ILE A 10 -3.61 -3.20 -5.93
N GLU A 11 -4.27 -4.30 -6.29
CA GLU A 11 -5.07 -5.10 -5.39
C GLU A 11 -4.24 -6.32 -4.95
N PHE A 12 -4.04 -6.45 -3.65
CA PHE A 12 -3.25 -7.52 -3.05
C PHE A 12 -4.17 -8.40 -2.19
N ASN A 13 -4.38 -9.65 -2.62
CA ASN A 13 -5.15 -10.62 -1.86
C ASN A 13 -4.25 -11.33 -0.84
N TYR A 14 -4.60 -11.22 0.44
CA TYR A 14 -3.87 -11.84 1.54
C TYR A 14 -4.84 -12.31 2.63
N HIS A 15 -4.69 -13.55 3.10
CA HIS A 15 -5.56 -14.19 4.10
C HIS A 15 -7.07 -14.03 3.82
N GLY A 16 -7.47 -14.18 2.54
CA GLY A 16 -8.88 -14.09 2.14
C GLY A 16 -9.44 -12.67 2.12
N ARG A 17 -8.60 -11.65 2.27
CA ARG A 17 -8.96 -10.23 2.21
C ARG A 17 -8.24 -9.56 1.06
N VAL A 18 -8.91 -8.60 0.42
CA VAL A 18 -8.31 -7.76 -0.62
C VAL A 18 -7.87 -6.44 -0.02
N TYR A 19 -6.57 -6.18 -0.08
CA TYR A 19 -5.94 -4.93 0.31
C TYR A 19 -5.67 -4.09 -0.93
N THR A 20 -6.09 -2.82 -0.89
CA THR A 20 -5.79 -1.83 -1.91
C THR A 20 -4.55 -1.08 -1.45
N VAL A 21 -3.45 -1.30 -2.17
CA VAL A 21 -2.17 -0.61 -1.95
C VAL A 21 -1.99 0.39 -3.07
N SER A 22 -1.80 1.65 -2.72
CA SER A 22 -1.58 2.72 -3.69
C SER A 22 -0.23 3.37 -3.44
N ALA A 23 0.45 3.77 -4.52
CA ALA A 23 1.60 4.64 -4.49
C ALA A 23 1.22 5.99 -5.08
N ASP A 24 1.44 7.05 -4.30
CA ASP A 24 1.12 8.42 -4.67
C ASP A 24 2.40 9.23 -4.75
N ARG A 25 2.53 10.05 -5.81
CA ARG A 25 3.58 11.07 -5.87
C ARG A 25 3.35 12.08 -4.73
N ARG A 26 4.39 12.35 -3.94
CA ARG A 26 4.34 13.35 -2.87
C ARG A 26 4.32 14.77 -3.47
N TRP A 27 3.98 15.73 -2.62
CA TRP A 27 3.87 17.14 -2.99
C TRP A 27 5.19 17.76 -3.48
N ASP A 28 6.33 17.16 -3.11
CA ASP A 28 7.66 17.57 -3.58
C ASP A 28 7.92 17.21 -5.04
N GLY A 29 7.08 16.36 -5.64
CA GLY A 29 7.23 15.86 -7.00
C GLY A 29 8.46 14.95 -7.21
N GLN A 30 9.25 14.67 -6.18
CA GLN A 30 10.49 13.89 -6.28
C GLN A 30 10.37 12.52 -5.64
N SER A 31 9.50 12.38 -4.64
CA SER A 31 9.36 11.15 -3.87
C SER A 31 7.93 10.58 -3.96
N TRP A 32 7.81 9.33 -3.57
CA TRP A 32 6.57 8.57 -3.52
C TRP A 32 6.26 8.17 -2.08
N GLN A 33 4.98 8.00 -1.77
CA GLN A 33 4.50 7.40 -0.53
C GLN A 33 3.54 6.27 -0.88
N PHE A 34 3.30 5.35 0.06
CA PHE A 34 2.21 4.40 -0.10
C PHE A 34 1.06 4.68 0.84
N SER A 35 -0.10 4.15 0.47
CA SER A 35 -1.25 4.01 1.35
C SER A 35 -1.83 2.60 1.27
N VAL A 36 -2.36 2.11 2.39
CA VAL A 36 -3.11 0.85 2.47
C VAL A 36 -4.49 1.18 3.01
N ARG A 37 -5.49 1.17 2.12
CA ARG A 37 -6.84 1.67 2.43
C ARG A 37 -7.48 0.96 3.61
N GLN A 38 -7.39 -0.36 3.64
CA GLN A 38 -8.03 -1.23 4.63
C GLN A 38 -7.38 -1.11 6.00
N LEU A 39 -6.11 -0.66 6.07
CA LEU A 39 -5.42 -0.40 7.32
C LEU A 39 -5.52 1.06 7.76
N GLY A 40 -6.05 1.96 6.91
CA GLY A 40 -6.11 3.40 7.19
C GLY A 40 -4.73 4.05 7.31
N LEU A 41 -3.71 3.50 6.63
CA LEU A 41 -2.32 3.93 6.76
C LEU A 41 -1.83 4.62 5.50
N VAL A 42 -1.04 5.68 5.70
CA VAL A 42 -0.28 6.39 4.67
C VAL A 42 1.11 6.66 5.25
N THR A 43 2.19 6.24 4.58
CA THR A 43 3.53 6.44 5.13
C THR A 43 4.65 6.32 4.10
N GLY A 44 5.84 6.76 4.52
CA GLY A 44 7.11 6.59 3.84
C GLY A 44 7.46 7.65 2.80
N SER A 45 8.70 7.57 2.34
CA SER A 45 9.27 8.37 1.26
C SER A 45 10.17 7.46 0.45
N PHE A 46 9.79 7.22 -0.79
CA PHE A 46 10.43 6.25 -1.67
C PHE A 46 10.87 6.93 -2.97
N ALA A 47 11.96 6.45 -3.55
CA ALA A 47 12.48 6.98 -4.80
C ALA A 47 11.54 6.66 -5.98
N THR A 48 10.84 5.51 -5.93
CA THR A 48 9.97 5.03 -7.00
C THR A 48 8.59 4.62 -6.50
N ALA A 49 7.61 4.57 -7.40
CA ALA A 49 6.27 4.07 -7.11
C ALA A 49 6.30 2.58 -6.71
N GLN A 50 7.13 1.79 -7.40
CA GLN A 50 7.26 0.36 -7.15
C GLN A 50 7.77 0.05 -5.74
N ASP A 51 8.79 0.79 -5.27
CA ASP A 51 9.29 0.64 -3.90
C ASP A 51 8.22 0.98 -2.85
N ALA A 52 7.42 2.02 -3.12
CA ALA A 52 6.28 2.37 -2.28
C ALA A 52 5.23 1.25 -2.25
N LEU A 53 4.86 0.69 -3.41
CA LEU A 53 3.91 -0.43 -3.49
C LEU A 53 4.42 -1.67 -2.73
N LEU A 54 5.69 -2.03 -2.91
CA LEU A 54 6.30 -3.16 -2.21
C LEU A 54 6.31 -2.96 -0.69
N ALA A 55 6.64 -1.75 -0.22
CA ALA A 55 6.58 -1.42 1.20
C ALA A 55 5.16 -1.51 1.76
N GLY A 56 4.14 -1.10 0.99
CA GLY A 56 2.73 -1.24 1.36
C GLY A 56 2.29 -2.70 1.47
N VAL A 57 2.69 -3.55 0.51
CA VAL A 57 2.44 -5.00 0.56
C VAL A 57 3.13 -5.64 1.77
N PHE A 58 4.39 -5.30 2.01
CA PHE A 58 5.12 -5.78 3.18
C PHE A 58 4.41 -5.41 4.49
N LEU A 59 3.88 -4.19 4.58
CA LEU A 59 3.14 -3.77 5.75
C LEU A 59 1.83 -4.54 5.95
N VAL A 60 1.11 -4.86 4.86
CA VAL A 60 -0.07 -5.74 4.92
C VAL A 60 0.32 -7.08 5.53
N VAL A 61 1.38 -7.72 5.03
CA VAL A 61 1.86 -9.00 5.55
C VAL A 61 2.27 -8.92 7.02
N GLN A 62 2.91 -7.82 7.44
CA GLN A 62 3.33 -7.65 8.83
C GLN A 62 2.19 -7.33 9.80
N ARG A 63 1.14 -6.65 9.34
CA ARG A 63 0.12 -6.07 10.22
C ARG A 63 -1.24 -6.73 10.10
N ASP A 64 -1.46 -7.62 9.15
CA ASP A 64 -2.74 -8.33 9.05
C ASP A 64 -3.01 -9.06 10.38
N PRO A 65 -4.02 -8.63 11.16
CA PRO A 65 -4.33 -9.26 12.44
C PRO A 65 -5.08 -10.59 12.24
N THR A 66 -5.41 -10.95 11.00
CA THR A 66 -6.15 -12.17 10.67
C THR A 66 -5.21 -13.36 10.85
N PRO A 67 -5.49 -14.26 11.81
CA PRO A 67 -4.71 -15.49 11.92
C PRO A 67 -4.82 -16.25 10.59
N PRO A 68 -3.76 -16.98 10.18
CA PRO A 68 -3.84 -17.92 9.07
C PRO A 68 -5.15 -18.70 9.15
N ALA A 69 -5.93 -18.73 8.06
CA ALA A 69 -7.21 -19.43 8.04
C ALA A 69 -7.07 -20.91 8.46
N ASP A 70 -5.87 -21.47 8.26
CA ASP A 70 -5.48 -22.83 8.64
C ASP A 70 -5.29 -23.05 10.16
N LEU A 71 -5.25 -21.99 10.98
CA LEU A 71 -5.16 -22.09 12.44
C LEU A 71 -6.53 -22.03 13.15
N VAL A 72 -7.62 -21.90 12.39
CA VAL A 72 -9.00 -21.83 12.92
C VAL A 72 -9.76 -23.15 12.64
N ALA A 73 -9.10 -24.16 12.05
CA ALA A 73 -9.68 -25.47 11.73
C ALA A 73 -9.41 -26.51 12.82
#